data_AF-A0A354F5R2-F1
#
_entry.id   AF-A0A354F5R2-F1
#
_cell.length_a   1.000
_cell.length_b   1.000
_cell.length_c   1.000
_cell.angle_alpha   90.00
_cell.angle_beta   90.00
_cell.angle_gamma   90.00
#
_symmetry.space_group_name_H-M   'P 1'
#
loop_
_entity.id
_entity.type
_entity.pdbx_description
1 polymer ?
#
loop_
_entity_poly.entity_id
_entity_poly.type
_entity_poly.pdbx_seq_one_letter_code
_entity_poly.pdbx_strand_id
1 'polypeptide(L)'
;ANSLSKIPWRSSAIQLINSIQLSENIRVVKINKEIYNEAWGLYSNRTDKEWGLTDCGSFVVMKRYAITVAFTNDHHFEQMGFNILLKEE
;
A
#
# COMPACT_ATOMS: atom_id res chain seq x y z
N ALA A 1 5.51 8.47 -8.13
CA ALA A 1 5.72 8.09 -6.71
C ALA A 1 7.21 7.87 -6.46
N ASN A 2 7.77 8.44 -5.38
CA ASN A 2 9.13 8.26 -4.79
C ASN A 2 9.63 9.55 -4.08
N SER A 3 8.73 10.46 -3.69
CA SER A 3 9.11 11.80 -3.21
C SER A 3 10.05 11.79 -1.99
N LEU A 4 9.88 10.81 -1.10
CA LEU A 4 10.70 10.64 0.11
C LEU A 4 12.10 10.04 -0.14
N SER A 5 12.41 9.59 -1.36
CA SER A 5 13.74 9.03 -1.68
C SER A 5 14.81 10.09 -1.96
N LYS A 6 14.40 11.33 -2.28
CA LYS A 6 15.31 12.44 -2.59
C LYS A 6 16.11 12.86 -1.35
N ILE A 7 17.38 13.20 -1.54
CA ILE A 7 18.34 13.55 -0.46
C ILE A 7 17.77 14.52 0.60
N PRO A 8 17.11 15.64 0.23
CA PRO A 8 16.57 16.58 1.22
C PRO A 8 15.55 15.96 2.18
N TRP A 9 14.84 14.92 1.75
CA TRP A 9 13.76 14.30 2.51
C TRP A 9 14.21 13.03 3.25
N ARG A 10 15.44 12.54 3.04
CA ARG A 10 15.87 11.25 3.60
C ARG A 10 15.87 11.24 5.12
N SER A 11 16.33 12.32 5.76
CA SER A 11 16.33 12.41 7.23
C SER A 11 14.91 12.33 7.80
N SER A 12 13.98 13.12 7.25
CA SER A 12 12.58 13.11 7.65
C SER A 12 11.90 11.77 7.38
N ALA A 13 12.22 11.12 6.25
CA ALA A 13 11.71 9.81 5.91
C ALA A 13 12.17 8.73 6.92
N ILE A 14 13.44 8.74 7.33
CA ILE A 14 13.98 7.82 8.34
C ILE A 14 13.26 8.04 9.68
N GLN A 15 13.12 9.29 10.13
CA GLN A 15 12.42 9.60 11.38
C GLN A 15 10.97 9.12 11.34
N LEU A 16 10.25 9.38 10.24
CA LEU A 16 8.87 8.93 10.07
C LEU A 16 8.76 7.40 10.12
N ILE A 17 9.62 6.67 9.41
CA ILE A 17 9.61 5.20 9.39
C ILE A 17 9.88 4.64 10.80
N ASN A 18 10.86 5.19 11.53
CA ASN A 18 11.14 4.77 12.91
C ASN A 18 9.93 4.99 13.82
N SER A 19 9.27 6.15 13.72
CA SER A 19 8.06 6.45 14.50
C SER A 19 6.91 5.49 14.17
N ILE A 20 6.75 5.12 12.90
CA ILE A 20 5.75 4.13 12.46
C ILE A 20 6.06 2.75 13.08
N GLN A 21 7.33 2.34 13.07
CA GLN A 21 7.76 1.04 13.60
C GLN A 21 7.62 0.92 15.13
N LEU A 22 7.76 2.03 15.85
CA LEU A 22 7.67 2.07 17.32
C LEU A 22 6.25 2.35 17.84
N SER A 23 5.31 2.72 16.96
CA SER A 23 3.96 3.11 17.37
C SER A 23 3.12 1.90 17.75
N GLU A 24 2.56 1.90 18.97
CA GLU A 24 1.58 0.90 19.42
C GLU A 24 0.22 1.04 18.70
N ASN A 25 -0.04 2.21 18.11
CA ASN A 25 -1.29 2.50 17.40
C ASN A 25 -1.24 2.11 15.91
N ILE A 26 -0.07 1.68 15.40
CA ILE A 26 0.11 1.32 13.99
C ILE A 26 0.56 -0.13 13.88
N ARG A 27 -0.26 -0.95 13.21
CA ARG A 27 0.12 -2.31 12.86
C ARG A 27 0.91 -2.33 11.55
N VAL A 28 2.21 -2.60 11.63
CA VAL A 28 3.05 -2.81 10.45
C VAL A 28 2.93 -4.26 9.98
N VAL A 29 2.31 -4.47 8.82
CA VAL A 29 2.21 -5.80 8.19
C VAL A 29 3.45 -6.06 7.34
N LYS A 30 4.22 -7.09 7.70
CA LYS A 30 5.37 -7.54 6.89
C LYS A 30 4.86 -8.31 5.66
N ILE A 31 5.34 -7.92 4.47
CA ILE A 31 5.14 -8.69 3.24
C ILE A 31 6.02 -9.93 3.30
N ASN A 32 5.43 -11.08 3.59
CA ASN A 32 6.09 -12.39 3.55
C ASN A 32 5.94 -13.04 2.16
N LYS A 33 6.49 -14.25 2.00
CA LYS A 33 6.48 -14.98 0.73
C LYS A 33 5.05 -15.27 0.25
N GLU A 34 4.15 -15.56 1.18
CA GLU A 34 2.75 -15.88 0.89
C GLU A 34 2.02 -14.66 0.34
N ILE A 35 2.14 -13.50 1.01
CA ILE A 35 1.54 -12.25 0.52
C ILE A 35 2.16 -11.84 -0.83
N TYR A 36 3.48 -11.97 -0.97
CA TYR A 36 4.17 -11.66 -2.21
C TYR A 36 3.67 -12.54 -3.38
N ASN A 37 3.54 -13.84 -3.19
CA ASN A 37 3.09 -14.76 -4.23
C ASN A 37 1.66 -14.46 -4.67
N GLU A 38 0.76 -14.14 -3.74
CA GLU A 38 -0.61 -13.72 -4.06
C GLU A 38 -0.63 -12.39 -4.80
N ALA A 39 0.21 -11.42 -4.38
CA ALA A 39 0.32 -10.13 -5.06
C ALA A 39 0.88 -10.28 -6.48
N TRP A 40 1.87 -11.15 -6.66
CA TRP A 40 2.42 -11.50 -7.97
C TRP A 40 1.37 -12.18 -8.86
N GLY A 41 0.59 -13.10 -8.30
CA GLY A 41 -0.53 -13.72 -9.00
C GLY A 41 -1.57 -12.71 -9.45
N LEU A 42 -1.89 -11.71 -8.62
CA LEU A 42 -2.81 -10.64 -9.01
C LEU A 42 -2.22 -9.76 -10.12
N TYR A 43 -0.98 -9.31 -9.95
CA TYR A 43 -0.27 -8.46 -10.90
C TYR A 43 -0.14 -9.11 -12.29
N SER A 44 0.32 -10.37 -12.33
CA SER A 44 0.52 -11.11 -13.58
C SER A 44 -0.78 -11.46 -14.31
N ASN A 45 -1.92 -11.54 -13.61
CA ASN A 45 -3.23 -11.86 -14.19
C ASN A 45 -4.11 -10.62 -14.46
N ARG A 46 -3.56 -9.40 -14.31
CA ARG A 46 -4.29 -8.13 -14.50
C ARG A 46 -3.54 -7.23 -15.47
N THR A 47 -3.29 -7.74 -16.66
CA THR A 47 -2.68 -6.99 -17.77
C THR A 47 -3.61 -5.90 -18.32
N ASP A 48 -4.88 -5.87 -17.90
CA ASP A 48 -5.87 -4.84 -18.21
C ASP A 48 -5.82 -3.64 -17.25
N LYS A 49 -4.90 -3.65 -16.27
CA LYS A 49 -4.78 -2.63 -15.22
C LYS A 49 -3.37 -2.07 -15.13
N GLU A 50 -3.27 -0.81 -14.75
CA GLU A 50 -1.99 -0.11 -14.51
C GLU A 50 -1.49 -0.26 -13.06
N TRP A 51 -2.00 -1.25 -12.32
CA TRP A 51 -1.66 -1.48 -10.93
C TRP A 51 -0.18 -1.84 -10.76
N GLY A 52 0.50 -1.18 -9.83
CA GLY A 52 1.84 -1.58 -9.41
C GLY A 52 1.82 -2.86 -8.58
N LEU A 53 2.98 -3.51 -8.45
CA LEU A 53 3.14 -4.64 -7.54
C LEU A 53 2.91 -4.26 -6.07
N THR A 54 3.25 -3.03 -5.69
CA THR A 54 2.98 -2.46 -4.36
C THR A 54 1.47 -2.34 -4.11
N ASP A 55 0.69 -1.94 -5.11
CA ASP A 55 -0.77 -1.82 -5.01
C ASP A 55 -1.38 -3.22 -4.84
N CYS A 56 -0.94 -4.18 -5.66
CA CYS A 56 -1.35 -5.58 -5.54
C CYS A 56 -1.04 -6.17 -4.15
N GLY A 57 0.13 -5.86 -3.59
CA GLY A 57 0.48 -6.23 -2.21
C GLY A 57 -0.48 -5.62 -1.18
N SER A 58 -0.82 -4.34 -1.36
CA SER A 58 -1.78 -3.63 -0.51
C SER A 58 -3.17 -4.27 -0.58
N PHE A 59 -3.65 -4.62 -1.77
CA PHE A 59 -4.96 -5.27 -1.96
C PHE A 59 -5.02 -6.65 -1.28
N VAL A 60 -3.95 -7.45 -1.38
CA VAL A 60 -3.86 -8.75 -0.71
C VAL A 60 -3.92 -8.59 0.80
N VAL A 61 -3.13 -7.66 1.35
CA VAL A 61 -3.15 -7.36 2.79
C VAL A 61 -4.55 -6.93 3.22
N MET A 62 -5.16 -5.97 2.51
CA MET A 62 -6.50 -5.49 2.85
C MET A 62 -7.55 -6.62 2.85
N LYS A 63 -7.55 -7.48 1.82
CA LYS A 63 -8.45 -8.64 1.76
C LYS A 63 -8.25 -9.61 2.92
N ARG A 64 -6.99 -9.96 3.24
CA ARG A 64 -6.67 -10.88 4.35
C ARG A 64 -7.10 -10.36 5.71
N TYR A 65 -7.07 -9.04 5.91
CA TYR A 65 -7.46 -8.40 7.17
C TYR A 65 -8.89 -7.84 7.16
N ALA A 66 -9.69 -8.15 6.13
CA ALA A 66 -11.05 -7.62 5.95
C ALA A 66 -11.14 -6.08 6.03
N ILE A 67 -10.09 -5.39 5.57
CA ILE A 67 -10.03 -3.93 5.49
C ILE A 67 -10.74 -3.50 4.22
N THR A 68 -11.76 -2.66 4.35
CA THR A 68 -12.55 -2.14 3.22
C THR A 68 -12.26 -0.69 2.88
N VAL A 69 -11.53 0.02 3.74
CA VAL A 69 -11.26 1.46 3.65
C VAL A 69 -9.76 1.72 3.52
N ALA A 70 -9.35 2.54 2.57
CA ALA A 70 -7.96 2.93 2.33
C ALA A 70 -7.75 4.44 2.49
N PHE A 71 -6.75 4.83 3.27
CA PHE A 71 -6.32 6.22 3.38
C PHE A 71 -5.33 6.56 2.25
N THR A 72 -5.88 6.83 1.06
CA THR A 72 -5.16 7.13 -0.17
C THR A 72 -6.07 7.94 -1.11
N ASN A 73 -5.49 8.65 -2.08
CA ASN A 73 -6.21 9.23 -3.22
C ASN A 73 -5.99 8.43 -4.52
N ASP A 74 -5.32 7.28 -4.44
CA ASP A 74 -5.06 6.42 -5.60
C ASP A 74 -6.33 5.66 -6.01
N HIS A 75 -6.84 5.98 -7.20
CA HIS A 75 -8.05 5.37 -7.77
C HIS A 75 -7.93 3.85 -7.99
N HIS A 76 -6.72 3.27 -7.98
CA HIS A 76 -6.54 1.83 -8.15
C HIS A 76 -7.24 1.04 -7.04
N PHE A 77 -7.32 1.62 -5.85
CA PHE A 77 -8.03 1.03 -4.72
C PHE A 77 -9.54 0.96 -4.96
N GLU A 78 -10.13 1.99 -5.58
CA GLU A 78 -11.55 1.99 -5.95
C GLU A 78 -11.85 0.96 -7.05
N GLN A 79 -10.95 0.80 -8.03
CA GLN A 79 -11.10 -0.23 -9.07
C GLN A 79 -11.14 -1.65 -8.50
N MET A 80 -10.54 -1.88 -7.32
CA MET A 80 -10.59 -3.13 -6.58
C MET A 80 -11.77 -3.24 -5.62
N GLY A 81 -12.61 -2.21 -5.53
CA GLY A 81 -13.80 -2.16 -4.69
C GLY A 81 -13.56 -1.66 -3.26
N PHE A 82 -12.41 -1.02 -2.98
CA PHE A 82 -12.15 -0.39 -1.69
C PHE A 82 -12.70 1.03 -1.64
N ASN A 83 -13.07 1.49 -0.44
CA ASN A 83 -13.47 2.87 -0.20
C ASN A 83 -12.23 3.73 0.09
N ILE A 84 -11.89 4.66 -0.80
CA ILE A 84 -10.81 5.61 -0.53
C ILE A 84 -11.32 6.80 0.31
N LEU A 85 -10.48 7.28 1.23
CA LEU A 85 -10.82 8.38 2.13
C LEU A 85 -10.37 9.75 1.61
N LEU A 86 -9.36 9.82 0.75
CA LEU A 86 -8.86 11.08 0.20
C LEU A 86 -9.42 11.28 -1.20
N LYS A 87 -10.72 11.60 -1.28
CA LYS A 87 -11.36 11.93 -2.56
C LYS A 87 -10.94 13.33 -3.01
N GLU A 88 -10.60 13.47 -4.29
CA GLU A 88 -10.47 14.78 -4.92
C GLU A 88 -11.88 15.34 -5.16
N GLU A 89 -12.10 16.63 -4.85
CA GLU A 89 -13.35 17.35 -5.13
C GLU A 89 -13.52 17.68 -6.61
#